data_AF-A0A2D5ZHR6-F1
#
_entry.id   AF-A0A2D5ZHR6-F1
#
_cell.length_a   1.000
_cell.length_b   1.000
_cell.length_c   1.000
_cell.angle_alpha   90.00
_cell.angle_beta   90.00
_cell.angle_gamma   90.00
#
_symmetry.space_group_name_H-M   'P 1'
#
loop_
_entity.id
_entity.type
_entity.pdbx_description
1 polymer ?
#
loop_
_entity_poly.entity_id
_entity_poly.type
_entity_poly.pdbx_seq_one_letter_code
_entity_poly.pdbx_strand_id
1 'polypeptide(L)' 'METTIRTLRRSRGVSQIWMARQLGIHPKTYHNYEKGWSKPPKSILFHAAHLLHVSPQELINEIHG' A
#
# COMPACT_ATOMS: atom_id res chain seq x y z
N MET A 1 11.78 7.89 -4.11
CA MET A 1 11.83 6.45 -3.76
C MET A 1 10.47 5.86 -4.09
N GLU A 2 10.43 4.77 -4.85
CA GLU A 2 9.18 4.03 -5.10
C GLU A 2 9.01 3.02 -3.98
N THR A 3 7.92 3.12 -3.21
CA THR A 3 7.61 2.17 -2.12
C THR A 3 7.13 0.83 -2.69
N THR A 4 7.38 -0.28 -2.00
CA THR A 4 6.86 -1.61 -2.38
C THR A 4 5.36 -1.65 -2.66
N ILE A 5 4.52 -0.93 -1.88
CA ILE A 5 3.05 -0.86 -2.10
C ILE A 5 2.74 -0.36 -3.51
N ARG A 6 3.42 0.69 -3.96
CA ARG A 6 3.24 1.29 -5.29
C ARG A 6 3.65 0.34 -6.39
N THR A 7 4.80 -0.32 -6.23
CA THR A 7 5.37 -1.25 -7.21
C THR A 7 4.47 -2.48 -7.37
N LEU A 8 4.03 -3.06 -6.27
CA LEU A 8 3.12 -4.21 -6.27
C LEU A 8 1.73 -3.85 -6.81
N ARG A 9 1.20 -2.68 -6.42
CA ARG A 9 -0.07 -2.20 -6.98
C ARG A 9 0.01 -2.06 -8.51
N ARG A 10 1.10 -1.48 -9.01
CA ARG A 10 1.33 -1.29 -10.45
C ARG A 10 1.52 -2.63 -11.18
N SER A 11 2.27 -3.57 -10.62
CA SER A 11 2.46 -4.89 -11.24
C SER A 11 1.16 -5.69 -11.32
N ARG A 12 0.20 -5.40 -10.45
CA ARG A 12 -1.15 -5.97 -10.50
C ARG A 12 -2.17 -5.14 -11.28
N GLY A 13 -1.76 -4.04 -11.90
CA GLY A 13 -2.65 -3.18 -12.70
C GLY A 13 -3.73 -2.46 -11.90
N VAL A 14 -3.57 -2.34 -10.58
CA VAL A 14 -4.58 -1.77 -9.69
C VAL A 14 -4.39 -0.25 -9.58
N SER A 15 -5.45 0.54 -9.47
CA SER A 15 -5.34 2.01 -9.30
C SER A 15 -5.26 2.43 -7.82
N GLN A 16 -4.63 3.59 -7.55
CA GLN A 16 -4.57 4.15 -6.18
C GLN A 16 -5.97 4.40 -5.61
N ILE A 17 -6.89 4.92 -6.43
CA ILE A 17 -8.26 5.21 -6.03
C ILE A 17 -9.01 3.92 -5.68
N TRP A 18 -8.82 2.86 -6.46
CA TRP A 18 -9.43 1.56 -6.16
C TRP A 18 -8.90 1.01 -4.84
N MET A 19 -7.58 1.02 -4.61
CA MET A 19 -7.00 0.60 -3.33
C MET A 19 -7.53 1.39 -2.15
N ALA A 20 -7.56 2.72 -2.26
CA ALA A 20 -8.08 3.58 -1.21
C ALA A 20 -9.55 3.25 -0.86
N ARG A 21 -10.39 3.00 -1.87
CA ARG A 21 -11.78 2.57 -1.68
C ARG A 21 -11.88 1.22 -0.99
N GLN A 22 -11.12 0.22 -1.42
CA GLN A 22 -11.13 -1.12 -0.81
C GLN A 22 -10.60 -1.10 0.63
N LEU A 23 -9.65 -0.21 0.93
CA LEU A 23 -9.10 -0.02 2.27
C LEU A 23 -9.96 0.89 3.15
N GLY A 24 -11.05 1.47 2.63
CA GLY A 24 -11.93 2.37 3.37
C GLY A 24 -11.25 3.68 3.80
N ILE A 25 -10.23 4.14 3.06
CA ILE A 25 -9.48 5.36 3.38
C ILE A 25 -9.57 6.41 2.27
N HIS A 26 -9.28 7.65 2.61
CA HIS A 26 -9.23 8.73 1.63
C HIS A 26 -8.08 8.52 0.62
N PRO A 27 -8.27 8.77 -0.70
CA PRO A 27 -7.21 8.60 -1.71
C PRO A 27 -5.92 9.35 -1.40
N LYS A 28 -6.03 10.54 -0.80
CA LYS A 28 -4.87 11.32 -0.33
C LYS A 28 -4.06 10.57 0.75
N THR A 29 -4.73 9.87 1.66
CA THR A 29 -4.07 9.06 2.69
C THR A 29 -3.27 7.93 2.06
N TYR A 30 -3.87 7.21 1.10
CA TYR A 30 -3.16 6.17 0.34
C TYR A 30 -1.99 6.74 -0.49
N HIS A 31 -2.17 7.92 -1.10
CA HIS A 31 -1.10 8.62 -1.81
C HIS A 31 0.07 8.95 -0.88
N ASN A 32 -0.21 9.47 0.32
CA ASN A 32 0.82 9.78 1.32
C ASN A 32 1.62 8.53 1.74
N TYR A 33 0.94 7.38 1.83
CA TYR A 33 1.60 6.09 2.07
C TYR A 33 2.58 5.73 0.96
N GLU A 34 2.17 5.80 -0.31
CA GLU A 34 3.06 5.51 -1.44
C GLU A 34 4.22 6.51 -1.59
N LYS A 35 4.07 7.72 -1.03
CA LYS A 35 5.11 8.76 -1.02
C LYS A 35 6.04 8.68 0.20
N GLY A 36 5.74 7.81 1.18
CA GLY A 36 6.46 7.73 2.45
C GLY A 36 6.22 8.94 3.38
N TRP A 37 5.27 9.81 3.05
CA TRP A 37 4.92 10.96 3.89
C TRP A 37 4.15 10.57 5.14
N SER A 38 3.60 9.36 5.17
CA SER A 38 2.94 8.79 6.34
C SER A 38 3.17 7.29 6.35
N LYS A 39 3.36 6.71 7.55
CA LYS A 39 3.47 5.26 7.69
C LYS A 39 2.07 4.63 7.74
N PRO A 40 1.76 3.63 6.88
CA PRO A 40 0.51 2.90 6.99
C PRO A 40 0.50 2.10 8.30
N PRO A 41 -0.63 2.04 9.02
CA PRO A 41 -0.76 1.15 10.15
C PRO A 41 -0.72 -0.32 9.69
N LYS A 42 -0.33 -1.23 10.59
CA LYS A 42 -0.25 -2.67 10.29
C LYS A 42 -1.55 -3.22 9.69
N SER A 43 -2.71 -2.78 10.20
CA SER A 43 -4.02 -3.17 9.66
C SER A 43 -4.17 -2.86 8.17
N ILE A 44 -3.76 -1.67 7.73
CA ILE A 44 -3.79 -1.27 6.31
C ILE A 44 -2.81 -2.12 5.50
N LEU A 45 -1.62 -2.41 6.01
CA LEU A 45 -0.66 -3.29 5.34
C LEU A 45 -1.21 -4.70 5.14
N PHE A 46 -1.85 -5.28 6.16
CA PHE A 46 -2.49 -6.60 6.06
C PHE A 46 -3.61 -6.62 5.01
N HIS A 47 -4.51 -5.63 5.03
CA HIS A 47 -5.59 -5.57 4.04
C HIS A 47 -5.05 -5.31 2.63
N ALA A 48 -4.04 -4.46 2.49
CA ALA A 48 -3.40 -4.23 1.20
C ALA A 48 -2.71 -5.49 0.68
N ALA A 49 -2.07 -6.27 1.55
CA ALA A 49 -1.46 -7.55 1.18
C ALA A 49 -2.50 -8.55 0.65
N HIS A 50 -3.65 -8.65 1.33
CA HIS A 50 -4.76 -9.50 0.89
C HIS A 50 -5.29 -9.05 -0.48
N LEU A 51 -5.54 -7.75 -0.67
CA LEU A 51 -6.04 -7.20 -1.94
C LEU A 51 -5.05 -7.37 -3.10
N LEU A 52 -3.76 -7.31 -2.79
CA LEU A 52 -2.69 -7.47 -3.77
C LEU A 52 -2.25 -8.94 -3.91
N HIS A 53 -2.84 -9.89 -3.20
CA HIS A 53 -2.43 -11.31 -3.17
C HIS A 53 -0.90 -11.47 -3.04
N VAL A 54 -0.34 -10.89 -1.98
CA VAL A 54 1.08 -10.94 -1.61
C VAL A 54 1.21 -11.22 -0.12
N SER A 55 2.40 -11.63 0.33
CA SER A 55 2.64 -11.74 1.77
C SER A 55 2.74 -10.36 2.43
N PRO A 56 2.21 -10.16 3.66
CA PRO A 56 2.37 -8.90 4.39
C PRO A 56 3.83 -8.49 4.60
N GLN A 57 4.74 -9.47 4.62
CA GLN A 57 6.17 -9.24 4.81
C GLN A 57 6.81 -8.52 3.62
N GLU A 58 6.35 -8.79 2.40
CA GLU A 58 6.75 -8.02 1.21
C GLU A 58 6.41 -6.53 1.33
N LEU A 59 5.33 -6.18 2.04
CA LEU A 59 4.95 -4.78 2.27
C LEU A 59 5.68 -4.13 3.45
N ILE A 60 6.19 -4.91 4.41
CA ILE A 60 6.81 -4.41 5.64
C ILE A 60 8.30 -4.10 5.45
N ASN A 61 8.99 -4.82 4.57
CA ASN A 61 10.46 -4.80 4.44
C ASN A 61 11.07 -3.44 4.04
N GLU A 62 10.30 -2.46 3.56
CA GLU A 62 10.83 -1.11 3.22
C GLU A 62 10.52 -0.02 4.25
N ILE A 63 9.75 -0.27 5.31
CA ILE A 63 9.44 0.77 6.33
C ILE A 63 10.60 0.92 7.36
N HIS A 64 11.58 0.02 7.31
CA HIS A 64 12.74 -0.04 8.22
C HIS A 64 14.10 0.09 7.51
N GLY A 65 14.12 0.38 6.21
CA GLY A 65 15.34 0.66 5.43
C GLY A 65 15.55 2.15 5.22
#